data_AF-A0A7Z9Y1A5-F1
#
_entry.id   AF-A0A7Z9Y1A5-F1
#
_cell.length_a   1.000
_cell.length_b   1.000
_cell.length_c   1.000
_cell.angle_alpha   90.00
_cell.angle_beta   90.00
_cell.angle_gamma   90.00
#
_symmetry.space_group_name_H-M   'P 1'
#
loop_
_entity.id
_entity.type
_entity.pdbx_description
1 polymer ?
#
loop_
_entity_poly.entity_id
_entity_poly.type
_entity_poly.pdbx_seq_one_letter_code
_entity_poly.pdbx_strand_id
1 'polypeptide(L)'
;MMWWGQGFSWGWMLFGGLMMILFWGGLIALIVLAVRGLTGVGSSTVTPAPASASNSALRILQERYARGEITKEEYEDMRRDLET
;
A
#
# COMPACT_ATOMS: atom_id res chain seq x y z
N MET A 1 49.93 21.69 14.71
CA MET A 1 49.19 21.08 13.58
C MET A 1 48.02 20.26 14.12
N MET A 2 47.00 20.91 14.70
CA MET A 2 45.92 20.23 15.45
C MET A 2 44.52 20.52 14.91
N TRP A 3 44.42 21.19 13.76
CA TRP A 3 43.17 21.62 13.15
C TRP A 3 42.55 20.62 12.15
N TRP A 4 43.20 19.48 11.91
CA TRP A 4 42.75 18.48 10.92
C TRP A 4 42.00 17.28 11.52
N GLY A 5 41.93 17.15 12.86
CA GLY A 5 41.26 16.02 13.52
C GLY A 5 39.79 16.27 13.90
N GLN A 6 39.39 17.54 14.01
CA GLN A 6 38.10 17.91 14.59
C GLN A 6 36.93 17.81 13.58
N GLY A 7 37.21 17.96 12.28
CA GLY A 7 36.23 17.78 11.21
C GLY A 7 35.91 16.32 10.87
N PHE A 8 36.88 15.41 11.05
CA PHE A 8 36.68 13.99 10.73
C PHE A 8 35.78 13.27 11.74
N SER A 9 35.86 13.65 13.02
CA SER A 9 34.98 13.18 14.09
C SER A 9 33.53 13.62 13.89
N TRP A 10 33.32 14.89 13.51
CA TRP A 10 32.02 15.41 13.11
C TRP A 10 31.59 14.92 11.73
N GLY A 11 32.39 14.22 10.93
CA GLY A 11 31.92 13.56 9.71
C GLY A 11 31.43 12.14 9.97
N TRP A 12 32.03 11.48 10.95
CA TRP A 12 31.71 10.11 11.33
C TRP A 12 30.45 10.01 12.21
N MET A 13 30.23 10.99 13.10
CA MET A 13 29.06 10.99 14.00
C MET A 13 27.73 11.04 13.23
N LEU A 14 27.64 11.89 12.20
CA LEU A 14 26.41 12.08 11.41
C LEU A 14 26.28 11.03 10.33
N PHE A 15 27.39 10.49 9.82
CA PHE A 15 27.31 9.31 8.97
C PHE A 15 26.75 8.11 9.74
N GLY A 16 27.18 7.91 11.00
CA GLY A 16 26.63 6.89 11.89
C GLY A 16 25.16 7.13 12.24
N GLY A 17 24.79 8.36 12.60
CA GLY A 17 23.39 8.72 12.89
C GLY A 17 22.47 8.58 11.68
N LEU A 18 22.93 8.99 10.50
CA LEU A 18 22.16 8.87 9.25
C LEU A 18 21.96 7.40 8.86
N MET A 19 23.00 6.58 8.96
CA MET A 19 22.90 5.13 8.72
C MET A 19 21.93 4.44 9.68
N MET A 20 21.91 4.85 10.95
CA MET A 20 20.94 4.36 11.93
C MET A 20 19.49 4.68 11.52
N ILE A 21 19.23 5.93 11.11
CA ILE A 21 17.89 6.35 10.65
C ILE A 21 17.51 5.64 9.35
N LEU A 22 18.44 5.49 8.40
CA LEU A 22 18.19 4.75 7.16
C LEU A 22 17.91 3.28 7.43
N PHE A 23 18.63 2.65 8.36
CA PHE A 23 18.38 1.28 8.77
C PHE A 23 16.98 1.11 9.38
N TRP A 24 16.62 1.95 10.36
CA TRP A 24 15.29 1.90 10.98
C TRP A 24 14.17 2.28 10.01
N GLY A 25 14.36 3.32 9.21
CA GLY A 25 13.42 3.75 8.18
C GLY A 25 13.21 2.66 7.13
N GLY A 26 14.29 2.03 6.66
CA GLY A 26 14.24 0.89 5.75
C GLY A 26 13.56 -0.33 6.36
N LEU A 27 13.87 -0.65 7.62
CA LEU A 27 13.23 -1.76 8.36
C LEU A 27 11.72 -1.53 8.50
N ILE A 28 11.30 -0.33 8.90
CA ILE A 28 9.88 0.04 9.01
C ILE A 28 9.24 -0.02 7.63
N ALA A 29 9.86 0.55 6.59
CA ALA A 29 9.33 0.51 5.23
C ALA A 29 9.16 -0.93 4.72
N LEU A 30 10.12 -1.82 5.02
CA LEU A 30 10.05 -3.24 4.67
C LEU A 30 8.92 -3.96 5.41
N ILE A 31 8.76 -3.70 6.72
CA ILE A 31 7.65 -4.24 7.51
C ILE A 31 6.32 -3.74 6.94
N VAL A 32 6.19 -2.44 6.67
CA VAL A 32 4.98 -1.85 6.09
C VAL A 32 4.70 -2.45 4.71
N LEU A 33 5.72 -2.63 3.86
CA LEU A 33 5.55 -3.24 2.55
C LEU A 33 5.14 -4.71 2.63
N ALA A 34 5.71 -5.47 3.57
CA ALA A 34 5.34 -6.87 3.81
C ALA A 34 3.91 -6.98 4.34
N VAL A 35 3.56 -6.19 5.35
CA VAL A 35 2.19 -6.13 5.89
C VAL A 35 1.22 -5.68 4.81
N ARG A 36 1.55 -4.67 4.02
CA ARG A 36 0.71 -4.14 2.94
C ARG A 36 0.61 -5.08 1.74
N GLY A 37 1.61 -5.92 1.49
CA GLY A 37 1.55 -7.00 0.50
C GLY A 37 0.67 -8.17 0.97
N LEU A 38 0.71 -8.50 2.27
CA LEU A 38 -0.08 -9.58 2.87
C LEU A 38 -1.54 -9.17 3.13
N THR A 39 -1.77 -7.91 3.55
CA THR A 39 -3.11 -7.33 3.78
C THR A 39 -3.73 -6.73 2.51
N GLY A 40 -2.89 -6.42 1.51
CA GLY A 40 -3.29 -5.83 0.23
C GLY A 40 -3.90 -6.81 -0.78
N VAL A 41 -4.04 -8.09 -0.43
CA VAL A 41 -4.89 -9.01 -1.20
C VAL A 41 -6.37 -8.55 -1.19
N GLY A 42 -6.75 -7.63 -0.30
CA GLY A 42 -8.10 -7.10 -0.18
C GLY A 42 -8.35 -5.64 -0.62
N SER A 43 -7.34 -4.79 -0.79
CA SER A 43 -7.60 -3.36 -1.00
C SER A 43 -6.81 -2.79 -2.16
N SER A 44 -7.48 -2.81 -3.31
CA SER A 44 -7.15 -2.10 -4.54
C SER A 44 -6.61 -0.71 -4.22
N THR A 45 -5.35 -0.54 -4.61
CA THR A 45 -4.64 0.72 -4.71
C THR A 45 -5.51 1.80 -5.33
N VAL A 46 -5.56 2.92 -4.61
CA VAL A 46 -5.84 4.25 -5.13
C VAL A 46 -4.98 4.49 -6.37
N THR A 47 -5.56 4.26 -7.54
CA THR A 47 -5.10 4.81 -8.81
C THR A 47 -6.27 5.62 -9.36
N PRO A 48 -6.12 6.93 -9.59
CA PRO A 48 -7.12 7.68 -10.35
C PRO A 48 -6.95 7.30 -11.82
N ALA A 49 -7.53 6.16 -12.22
CA ALA A 49 -7.66 5.77 -13.62
C ALA A 49 -9.15 5.42 -13.86
N PRO A 50 -9.82 6.02 -14.84
CA PRO A 50 -11.27 5.87 -15.04
C PRO A 50 -11.73 4.44 -15.40
N ALA A 51 -10.82 3.47 -15.56
CA ALA A 51 -11.12 2.06 -15.77
C ALA A 51 -11.30 1.24 -14.47
N SER A 52 -11.03 1.81 -13.29
CA SER A 52 -11.13 1.08 -12.01
C SER A 52 -12.53 1.10 -11.38
N ALA A 53 -13.43 1.96 -11.85
CA ALA A 53 -14.77 2.11 -11.28
C ALA A 53 -15.63 0.84 -11.48
N SER A 54 -15.56 0.20 -12.65
CA SER A 54 -16.27 -1.05 -12.95
C SER A 54 -15.78 -2.21 -12.07
N ASN A 55 -14.46 -2.34 -11.90
CA ASN A 55 -13.86 -3.33 -11.03
C ASN A 55 -14.21 -3.11 -9.54
N SER A 56 -14.34 -1.84 -9.10
CA SER A 56 -14.83 -1.55 -7.74
C SER A 56 -16.32 -1.87 -7.58
N ALA A 57 -17.15 -1.56 -8.57
CA ALA A 57 -18.58 -1.85 -8.52
C ALA A 57 -18.86 -3.36 -8.47
N LEU A 58 -18.18 -4.16 -9.29
CA LEU A 58 -18.28 -5.62 -9.26
C LEU A 58 -17.80 -6.23 -7.93
N ARG A 59 -16.75 -5.68 -7.32
CA ARG A 59 -16.28 -6.13 -5.99
C ARG A 59 -17.28 -5.83 -4.87
N ILE A 60 -17.87 -4.63 -4.87
CA ILE A 60 -18.91 -4.26 -3.90
C ILE A 60 -20.14 -5.16 -4.07
N LEU A 61 -20.52 -5.45 -5.32
CA LEU A 61 -21.65 -6.33 -5.63
C LEU A 61 -21.41 -7.76 -5.12
N GLN A 62 -20.19 -8.29 -5.31
CA GLN A 62 -19.80 -9.61 -4.82
C GLN A 62 -19.79 -9.68 -3.29
N GLU A 63 -19.35 -8.62 -2.61
CA GLU A 63 -19.38 -8.56 -1.15
C GLU A 63 -20.80 -8.58 -0.59
N ARG A 64 -21.73 -7.86 -1.23
CA ARG A 64 -23.16 -7.86 -0.83
C ARG A 64 -23.86 -9.19 -1.09
N TYR A 65 -23.51 -9.84 -2.21
CA TYR A 65 -23.95 -11.21 -2.48
C TYR A 65 -23.43 -12.20 -1.42
N ALA A 66 -22.16 -12.09 -1.03
CA ALA A 66 -21.57 -12.93 0.02
C ALA A 66 -22.19 -12.67 1.40
N ARG A 67 -22.65 -11.44 1.66
CA ARG A 67 -23.43 -11.08 2.85
C ARG A 67 -24.90 -11.54 2.79
N GLY A 68 -25.36 -12.03 1.63
CA GLY A 68 -26.75 -12.42 1.41
C GLY A 68 -27.72 -11.24 1.33
N GLU A 69 -27.22 -10.01 1.14
CA GLU A 69 -28.04 -8.80 1.02
C GLU A 69 -28.72 -8.68 -0.36
N ILE A 70 -28.25 -9.43 -1.35
CA ILE A 70 -28.70 -9.39 -2.74
C ILE A 70 -28.90 -10.84 -3.21
N THR A 71 -30.01 -11.12 -3.91
CA THR A 71 -30.26 -12.46 -4.46
C THR A 71 -29.45 -12.72 -5.73
N LYS A 72 -29.38 -14.00 -6.14
CA LYS A 72 -28.59 -14.40 -7.31
C LYS A 72 -29.10 -13.72 -8.60
N GLU A 73 -30.42 -13.55 -8.72
CA GLU A 73 -31.03 -12.89 -9.88
C GLU A 73 -30.57 -11.43 -9.99
N GLU A 74 -30.63 -10.69 -8.88
CA GLU A 74 -30.21 -9.29 -8.81
C GLU A 74 -28.71 -9.12 -9.07
N TYR A 75 -27.88 -10.08 -8.63
CA TYR A 75 -26.44 -10.08 -8.92
C TYR A 75 -26.15 -10.22 -10.41
N GLU A 76 -26.87 -11.10 -11.12
CA GLU A 76 -26.67 -11.33 -12.54
C GLU A 76 -27.09 -10.15 -13.41
N ASP A 77 -28.16 -9.44 -13.04
CA ASP A 77 -28.63 -8.25 -13.75
C ASP A 77 -27.62 -7.10 -13.60
N MET A 78 -27.22 -6.78 -12.37
CA MET A 78 -26.23 -5.72 -12.10
C MET A 78 -24.86 -6.02 -12.70
N ARG A 79 -24.48 -7.30 -12.80
CA ARG A 79 -23.23 -7.69 -13.45
C ARG A 79 -23.25 -7.41 -14.95
N ARG A 80 -24.37 -7.68 -15.65
CA ARG A 80 -24.49 -7.42 -17.10
C ARG A 80 -24.48 -5.92 -17.41
N ASP A 81 -25.12 -5.12 -16.56
CA ASP A 81 -25.12 -3.66 -16.69
C ASP A 81 -23.73 -3.05 -16.52
N LEU A 82 -22.87 -3.66 -15.71
CA LEU A 82 -21.48 -3.21 -15.49
C LEU A 82 -20.48 -3.73 -16.54
N GLU A 83 -20.84 -4.77 -17.30
CA GLU A 83 -20.04 -5.33 -18.40
C GLU A 83 -20.36 -4.66 -19.76
N THR A 84 -21.40 -3.82 -19.84
CA THR A 84 -21.85 -3.06 -21.05
C THR A 84 -21.26 -1.66 -21.11
#